data_AF-A0A3M1ZU35-F1
#
_entry.id   AF-A0A3M1ZU35-F1
#
_cell.length_a   1.000
_cell.length_b   1.000
_cell.length_c   1.000
_cell.angle_alpha   90.00
_cell.angle_beta   90.00
_cell.angle_gamma   90.00
#
_symmetry.space_group_name_H-M   'P 1'
#
loop_
_entity.id
_entity.type
_entity.pdbx_description
1 polymer ?
#
loop_
_entity_poly.entity_id
_entity_poly.type
_entity_poly.pdbx_seq_one_letter_code
_entity_poly.pdbx_strand_id
1 'polypeptide(L)'
;PFLLDWYRRGQNGRFWHTPLVAWRKGELFFYPIAAVSFVVLWLVLPLQREGLTGLFLDRSVWVYLAQGFVYPLLGKPSGYTMPEIWSEARIVWLFLAIMVVLGGTAVYRQRFQLFLVAFSWAVLGLATALVGLDYSYVSLAPRFLYLSAPGIAWMWVAALWPSDNQRKGFRWQAITAVLLTLLISWQSIQLIVSFQHLYAVGTSHLAEMVEAIGQTEGRYLFLNFPDRYAPKKPPYPLGYWGVTLAPVVVDLGQFPGVLTGHRPQTVSWSVPAIDADVRDTSPYQVDMRGVILPPGHLYFMSDGYEKVFVTRYLPDGRFHLVSSGWLERPAKAASKCNLVQFDNGLCLQQVELERKGKMLTVRLAWTTNLPQSPHITPFVHVGVPGHPPVVQADGDPWQGAMPLANLQIGDMLHDWREITLPSLPEGSAVQVGVYNWVTGEREVAILVADGQPLPGNRFSVPLPSE
;
A
#
# COMPACT_ATOMS: atom_id res chain seq x y z
N PRO A 1 17.37 42.44 -10.87
CA PRO A 1 18.64 43.02 -11.36
C PRO A 1 19.48 42.04 -12.21
N PHE A 2 19.80 40.85 -11.68
CA PHE A 2 20.62 39.84 -12.38
C PHE A 2 19.97 39.29 -13.66
N LEU A 3 18.66 38.97 -13.61
CA LEU A 3 17.93 38.41 -14.75
C LEU A 3 17.69 39.42 -15.90
N LEU A 4 17.55 40.71 -15.58
CA LEU A 4 17.38 41.79 -16.57
C LEU A 4 18.70 42.13 -17.28
N ASP A 5 19.82 42.02 -16.57
CA ASP A 5 21.17 42.15 -17.13
C ASP A 5 21.53 40.91 -17.98
N TRP A 6 21.11 39.72 -17.54
CA TRP A 6 21.23 38.47 -18.31
C TRP A 6 20.48 38.53 -19.66
N TYR A 7 19.25 39.05 -19.67
CA TYR A 7 18.45 39.19 -20.89
C TYR A 7 19.04 40.23 -21.87
N ARG A 8 19.51 41.39 -21.38
CA ARG A 8 20.15 42.42 -22.24
C ARG A 8 21.46 41.95 -22.85
N ARG A 9 22.25 41.14 -22.14
CA ARG A 9 23.51 40.59 -22.67
C ARG A 9 23.29 39.50 -23.72
N GLY A 10 22.17 38.78 -23.67
CA GLY A 10 21.79 37.76 -24.65
C GLY A 10 21.47 38.30 -26.05
N GLN A 11 20.94 39.54 -26.16
CA GLN A 11 20.56 40.12 -27.46
C GLN A 11 21.74 40.60 -28.32
N ASN A 12 22.93 40.82 -27.74
CA ASN A 12 24.08 41.40 -28.45
C ASN A 12 25.03 40.36 -29.09
N GLY A 13 24.61 39.10 -29.23
CA GLY A 13 25.36 38.07 -29.98
C GLY A 13 26.75 37.67 -29.42
N ARG A 14 27.21 38.30 -28.33
CA ARG A 14 28.52 38.01 -27.70
C ARG A 14 28.52 36.83 -26.73
N PHE A 15 27.39 36.17 -26.52
CA PHE A 15 27.24 35.15 -25.48
C PHE A 15 27.99 33.84 -25.77
N TRP A 16 28.24 33.52 -27.05
CA TRP A 16 28.74 32.20 -27.43
C TRP A 16 30.26 32.04 -27.41
N HIS A 17 31.03 33.13 -27.26
CA HIS A 17 32.49 33.03 -27.28
C HIS A 17 33.18 33.01 -25.91
N THR A 18 32.49 33.30 -24.79
CA THR A 18 33.12 33.33 -23.45
C THR A 18 32.19 33.07 -22.25
N PRO A 19 31.38 31.99 -22.16
CA PRO A 19 30.62 31.72 -20.93
C PRO A 19 31.41 30.98 -19.84
N LEU A 20 32.61 30.45 -20.11
CA LEU A 20 33.36 29.62 -19.16
C LEU A 20 34.48 30.34 -18.38
N VAL A 21 34.81 31.60 -18.69
CA VAL A 21 36.06 32.24 -18.20
C VAL A 21 35.84 33.30 -17.10
N ALA A 22 34.60 33.61 -16.71
CA ALA A 22 34.32 34.61 -15.67
C ALA A 22 34.08 34.02 -14.27
N TRP A 23 34.43 32.75 -14.03
CA TRP A 23 34.57 32.26 -12.67
C TRP A 23 35.88 32.81 -12.12
N ARG A 24 35.81 33.74 -11.15
CA ARG A 24 37.01 34.24 -10.46
C ARG A 24 37.78 33.02 -9.97
N LYS A 25 39.06 32.92 -10.32
CA LYS A 25 39.93 31.78 -9.98
C LYS A 25 39.81 31.33 -8.51
N GLY A 26 39.52 32.25 -7.57
CA GLY A 26 39.29 31.94 -6.16
C GLY A 26 38.01 31.15 -5.84
N GLU A 27 36.93 31.30 -6.61
CA GLU A 27 35.67 30.59 -6.36
C GLU A 27 35.74 29.12 -6.81
N LEU A 28 36.56 28.82 -7.82
CA LEU A 28 36.85 27.44 -8.25
C LEU A 28 37.63 26.63 -7.22
N PHE A 29 38.44 27.26 -6.35
CA PHE A 29 39.15 26.57 -5.27
C PHE A 29 38.27 26.25 -4.06
N PHE A 30 37.15 26.98 -3.88
CA PHE A 30 36.26 26.76 -2.74
C PHE A 30 35.56 25.40 -2.82
N TYR A 31 35.13 24.96 -4.01
CA TYR A 31 34.41 23.70 -4.16
C TYR A 31 35.24 22.44 -3.85
N PRO A 32 36.50 22.30 -4.34
CA PRO A 32 37.37 21.21 -3.93
C PRO A 32 37.66 21.21 -2.44
N ILE A 33 37.91 22.38 -1.84
CA ILE A 33 38.17 22.50 -0.40
C ILE A 33 36.93 22.09 0.40
N ALA A 34 35.74 22.56 0.01
CA ALA A 34 34.49 22.17 0.65
C ALA A 34 34.21 20.68 0.50
N ALA A 35 34.45 20.09 -0.68
CA ALA A 35 34.29 18.66 -0.93
C ALA A 35 35.27 17.82 -0.08
N VAL A 36 36.55 18.19 -0.05
CA VAL A 36 37.56 17.52 0.78
C VAL A 36 37.21 17.66 2.26
N SER A 37 36.80 18.85 2.71
CA SER A 37 36.38 19.09 4.09
C SER A 37 35.18 18.25 4.47
N PHE A 38 34.19 18.13 3.57
CA PHE A 38 33.03 17.26 3.75
C PHE A 38 33.44 15.79 3.86
N VAL A 39 34.33 15.30 2.99
CA VAL A 39 34.83 13.91 3.04
C VAL A 39 35.59 13.67 4.35
N VAL A 40 36.49 14.57 4.75
CA VAL A 40 37.22 14.43 6.03
C VAL A 40 36.26 14.42 7.21
N LEU A 41 35.28 15.33 7.23
CA LEU A 41 34.27 15.39 8.29
C LEU A 41 33.42 14.11 8.31
N TRP A 42 33.05 13.59 7.15
CA TRP A 42 32.31 12.33 7.03
C TRP A 42 33.11 11.13 7.53
N LEU A 43 34.42 11.06 7.28
CA LEU A 43 35.30 10.00 7.76
C LEU A 43 35.57 10.06 9.27
N VAL A 44 35.56 11.26 9.85
CA VAL A 44 35.82 11.47 11.28
C VAL A 44 34.55 11.26 12.13
N LEU A 45 33.36 11.47 11.56
CA LEU A 45 32.11 11.26 12.29
C LEU A 45 31.90 9.77 12.61
N PRO A 46 31.53 9.41 13.85
CA PRO A 46 31.21 8.04 14.21
C PRO A 46 29.90 7.60 13.54
N LEU A 47 30.01 6.98 12.36
CA LEU A 47 28.91 6.44 11.57
C LEU A 47 28.45 5.07 12.11
N GLN A 48 28.23 4.95 13.43
CA GLN A 48 27.81 3.70 14.09
C GLN A 48 26.27 3.49 14.08
N ARG A 49 25.56 3.94 13.04
CA ARG A 49 24.10 3.75 12.92
C ARG A 49 23.77 2.78 11.80
N GLU A 50 22.77 1.92 12.03
CA GLU A 50 22.17 1.04 11.03
C GLU A 50 21.89 1.82 9.73
N GLY A 51 22.32 1.31 8.57
CA GLY A 51 22.14 1.98 7.26
C GLY A 51 23.39 2.62 6.66
N LEU A 52 24.40 2.95 7.47
CA LEU A 52 25.64 3.59 7.02
C LEU A 52 26.78 2.58 7.06
N THR A 53 27.24 2.17 5.88
CA THR A 53 28.52 1.48 5.76
C THR A 53 29.61 2.55 5.86
N GLY A 54 30.82 2.20 6.33
CA GLY A 54 31.97 3.10 6.21
C GLY A 54 32.35 3.36 4.74
N LEU A 55 33.64 3.47 4.42
CA LEU A 55 34.12 3.51 3.02
C LEU A 55 34.01 2.14 2.31
N PHE A 56 32.97 1.35 2.58
CA PHE A 56 32.79 0.02 2.01
C PHE A 56 31.86 0.06 0.80
N LEU A 57 32.25 -0.66 -0.25
CA LEU A 57 31.44 -0.88 -1.43
C LEU A 57 30.61 -2.15 -1.22
N ASP A 58 29.31 -1.99 -1.01
CA ASP A 58 28.39 -3.12 -1.02
C ASP A 58 28.13 -3.56 -2.48
N ARG A 59 28.41 -4.83 -2.76
CA ARG A 59 28.21 -5.42 -4.09
C ARG A 59 26.76 -5.28 -4.53
N SER A 60 25.79 -5.55 -3.67
CA SER A 60 24.37 -5.55 -4.02
C SER A 60 23.87 -4.14 -4.31
N VAL A 61 24.43 -3.11 -3.65
CA VAL A 61 24.19 -1.70 -3.98
C VAL A 61 24.62 -1.39 -5.42
N TRP A 62 25.83 -1.76 -5.79
CA TRP A 62 26.32 -1.51 -7.14
C TRP A 62 25.47 -2.24 -8.21
N VAL A 63 25.11 -3.50 -7.98
CA VAL A 63 24.26 -4.27 -8.92
C VAL A 63 22.87 -3.63 -9.05
N TYR A 64 22.27 -3.21 -7.95
CA TYR A 64 21.00 -2.50 -7.96
C TYR A 64 21.08 -1.19 -8.74
N LEU A 65 22.13 -0.39 -8.53
CA LEU A 65 22.29 0.88 -9.24
C LEU A 65 22.62 0.68 -10.73
N ALA A 66 23.34 -0.39 -11.08
CA ALA A 66 23.64 -0.77 -12.47
C ALA A 66 22.37 -1.00 -13.30
N GLN A 67 21.25 -1.42 -12.68
CA GLN A 67 19.96 -1.56 -13.37
C GLN A 67 19.49 -0.23 -14.00
N GLY A 68 19.85 0.90 -13.40
CA GLY A 68 19.51 2.23 -13.91
C GLY A 68 20.17 2.53 -15.24
N PHE A 69 21.41 2.07 -15.47
CA PHE A 69 22.12 2.26 -16.74
C PHE A 69 21.55 1.40 -17.87
N VAL A 70 20.90 0.29 -17.52
CA VAL A 70 20.31 -0.65 -18.45
C VAL A 70 18.89 -0.23 -18.88
N TYR A 71 18.26 0.69 -18.14
CA TYR A 71 17.00 1.31 -18.54
C TYR A 71 17.11 1.87 -19.97
N PRO A 72 16.16 1.60 -20.89
CA PRO A 72 14.79 1.05 -20.70
C PRO A 72 14.65 -0.48 -20.67
N LEU A 73 15.71 -1.26 -20.89
CA LEU A 73 15.58 -2.69 -21.21
C LEU A 73 15.11 -3.58 -20.04
N LEU A 74 15.35 -3.14 -18.80
CA LEU A 74 14.91 -3.84 -17.59
C LEU A 74 13.57 -3.36 -17.03
N GLY A 75 13.00 -2.26 -17.53
CA GLY A 75 11.71 -1.80 -17.04
C GLY A 75 10.59 -2.68 -17.61
N LYS A 76 9.89 -3.46 -16.78
CA LYS A 76 8.78 -4.29 -17.25
C LYS A 76 7.47 -3.78 -16.64
N PRO A 77 6.65 -3.00 -17.38
CA PRO A 77 5.37 -2.50 -16.85
C PRO A 77 4.42 -3.61 -16.39
N SER A 78 4.48 -4.80 -17.02
CA SER A 78 3.73 -6.00 -16.60
C SER A 78 4.34 -6.73 -15.39
N GLY A 79 5.50 -6.27 -14.93
CA GLY A 79 6.25 -6.80 -13.80
C GLY A 79 6.95 -8.14 -14.05
N TYR A 80 7.90 -8.47 -13.18
CA TYR A 80 8.61 -9.75 -13.15
C TYR A 80 7.86 -10.76 -12.29
N THR A 81 7.70 -12.00 -12.74
CA THR A 81 7.18 -13.10 -11.88
C THR A 81 8.33 -13.89 -11.26
N MET A 82 8.10 -14.62 -10.18
CA MET A 82 9.02 -15.73 -9.82
C MET A 82 8.79 -16.88 -10.81
N PRO A 83 9.83 -17.49 -11.43
CA PRO A 83 11.27 -17.39 -11.18
C PRO A 83 12.03 -16.42 -12.13
N GLU A 84 11.33 -15.53 -12.83
CA GLU A 84 11.93 -14.53 -13.73
C GLU A 84 12.78 -13.48 -13.01
N ILE A 85 12.90 -13.50 -11.67
CA ILE A 85 13.81 -12.59 -10.98
C ILE A 85 15.25 -12.94 -11.36
N TRP A 86 15.92 -11.98 -12.01
CA TRP A 86 17.27 -12.17 -12.50
C TRP A 86 18.25 -12.28 -11.35
N SER A 87 19.20 -13.21 -11.46
CA SER A 87 20.35 -13.21 -10.57
C SER A 87 21.17 -11.94 -10.76
N GLU A 88 21.84 -11.49 -9.70
CA GLU A 88 22.75 -10.34 -9.77
C GLU A 88 23.72 -10.45 -10.95
N ALA A 89 24.27 -11.65 -11.19
CA ALA A 89 25.20 -11.90 -12.29
C ALA A 89 24.61 -11.57 -13.67
N ARG A 90 23.32 -11.88 -13.92
CA ARG A 90 22.66 -11.56 -15.20
C ARG A 90 22.54 -10.06 -15.40
N ILE A 91 22.23 -9.31 -14.34
CA ILE A 91 22.14 -7.85 -14.37
C ILE A 91 23.52 -7.26 -14.67
N VAL A 92 24.57 -7.77 -14.04
CA VAL A 92 25.96 -7.35 -14.30
C VAL A 92 26.38 -7.62 -15.74
N TRP A 93 26.13 -8.82 -16.26
CA TRP A 93 26.45 -9.15 -17.65
C TRP A 93 25.67 -8.29 -18.64
N LEU A 94 24.39 -8.04 -18.39
CA LEU A 94 23.60 -7.14 -19.22
C LEU A 94 24.14 -5.72 -19.17
N PHE A 95 24.46 -5.20 -17.98
CA PHE A 95 25.08 -3.89 -17.81
C PHE A 95 26.38 -3.78 -18.62
N LEU A 96 27.31 -4.73 -18.46
CA LEU A 96 28.59 -4.74 -19.18
C LEU A 96 28.37 -4.80 -20.70
N ALA A 97 27.48 -5.67 -21.17
CA ALA A 97 27.15 -5.77 -22.59
C ALA A 97 26.60 -4.45 -23.14
N ILE A 98 25.69 -3.80 -22.43
CA ILE A 98 25.13 -2.50 -22.82
C ILE A 98 26.22 -1.42 -22.81
N MET A 99 27.10 -1.38 -21.81
CA MET A 99 28.22 -0.41 -21.79
C MET A 99 29.17 -0.59 -22.97
N VAL A 100 29.49 -1.83 -23.33
CA VAL A 100 30.34 -2.13 -24.51
C VAL A 100 29.65 -1.68 -25.80
N VAL A 101 28.36 -1.98 -25.96
CA VAL A 101 27.60 -1.58 -27.16
C VAL A 101 27.47 -0.05 -27.26
N LEU A 102 27.09 0.63 -26.17
CA LEU A 102 26.95 2.09 -26.17
C LEU A 102 28.30 2.79 -26.34
N GLY A 103 29.36 2.31 -25.69
CA GLY A 103 30.71 2.84 -25.86
C GLY A 103 31.24 2.62 -27.28
N GLY A 104 31.10 1.41 -27.83
CA GLY A 104 31.52 1.08 -29.20
C GLY A 104 30.78 1.88 -30.26
N THR A 105 29.46 2.06 -30.11
CA THR A 105 28.67 2.92 -31.01
C THR A 105 29.04 4.40 -30.87
N ALA A 106 29.32 4.89 -29.67
CA ALA A 106 29.82 6.25 -29.46
C ALA A 106 31.21 6.47 -30.10
N VAL A 107 32.11 5.49 -30.04
CA VAL A 107 33.41 5.53 -30.74
C VAL A 107 33.20 5.55 -32.25
N TYR A 108 32.39 4.64 -32.80
CA TYR A 108 32.06 4.59 -34.22
C TYR A 108 31.48 5.93 -34.74
N ARG A 109 30.71 6.63 -33.90
CA ARG A 109 30.11 7.94 -34.21
C ARG A 109 30.97 9.14 -33.83
N GLN A 110 32.21 8.94 -33.37
CA GLN A 110 33.13 9.99 -32.94
C GLN A 110 32.58 10.86 -31.79
N ARG A 111 31.73 10.30 -30.94
CA ARG A 111 31.09 10.96 -29.77
C ARG A 111 31.55 10.37 -28.44
N PHE A 112 32.66 9.63 -28.42
CA PHE A 112 33.15 8.97 -27.21
C PHE A 112 33.43 9.94 -26.05
N GLN A 113 33.90 11.16 -26.33
CA GLN A 113 34.08 12.18 -25.30
C GLN A 113 32.76 12.56 -24.60
N LEU A 114 31.67 12.73 -25.38
CA LEU A 114 30.34 12.99 -24.82
C LEU A 114 29.85 11.81 -23.98
N PHE A 115 30.09 10.59 -24.45
CA PHE A 115 29.79 9.38 -23.69
C PHE A 115 30.54 9.34 -22.34
N LEU A 116 31.85 9.65 -22.34
CA LEU A 116 32.65 9.68 -21.11
C LEU A 116 32.18 10.76 -20.13
N VAL A 117 31.82 11.96 -20.62
CA VAL A 117 31.27 13.02 -19.78
C VAL A 117 29.94 12.59 -19.17
N ALA A 118 29.05 12.00 -19.98
CA ALA A 118 27.74 11.51 -19.53
C ALA A 118 27.86 10.37 -18.52
N PHE A 119 28.76 9.41 -18.76
CA PHE A 119 29.07 8.32 -17.84
C PHE A 119 29.67 8.84 -16.53
N SER A 120 30.61 9.79 -16.60
CA SER A 120 31.22 10.41 -15.42
C SER A 120 30.17 11.14 -14.59
N TRP A 121 29.25 11.88 -15.22
CA TRP A 121 28.11 12.48 -14.52
C TRP A 121 27.31 11.40 -13.79
N ALA A 122 26.90 10.34 -14.49
CA ALA A 122 26.09 9.29 -13.91
C ALA A 122 26.77 8.63 -12.70
N VAL A 123 28.06 8.29 -12.81
CA VAL A 123 28.84 7.69 -11.72
C VAL A 123 29.01 8.67 -10.56
N LEU A 124 29.34 9.94 -10.81
CA LEU A 124 29.46 10.95 -9.76
C LEU A 124 28.13 11.18 -9.02
N GLY A 125 27.01 11.17 -9.76
CA GLY A 125 25.68 11.26 -9.17
C GLY A 125 25.30 10.07 -8.28
N LEU A 126 25.95 8.92 -8.47
CA LEU A 126 25.77 7.71 -7.67
C LEU A 126 26.85 7.51 -6.61
N ALA A 127 27.91 8.32 -6.62
CA ALA A 127 29.10 8.09 -5.80
C ALA A 127 28.78 7.99 -4.31
N THR A 128 27.86 8.83 -3.81
CA THR A 128 27.44 8.81 -2.40
C THR A 128 26.60 7.60 -2.03
N ALA A 129 25.85 7.02 -2.98
CA ALA A 129 25.11 5.79 -2.73
C ALA A 129 26.02 4.56 -2.80
N LEU A 130 26.98 4.57 -3.74
CA LEU A 130 27.98 3.52 -3.89
C LEU A 130 28.93 3.44 -2.69
N VAL A 131 29.28 4.60 -2.12
CA VAL A 131 30.24 4.72 -1.03
C VAL A 131 29.48 5.12 0.23
N GLY A 132 29.24 4.16 1.12
CA GLY A 132 28.76 4.44 2.48
C GLY A 132 27.31 4.13 2.79
N LEU A 133 26.54 3.58 1.84
CA LEU A 133 25.20 3.07 2.11
C LEU A 133 25.17 1.54 1.96
N ASP A 134 24.32 0.89 2.76
CA ASP A 134 24.03 -0.53 2.58
C ASP A 134 22.87 -0.78 1.59
N TYR A 135 22.77 -2.01 1.11
CA TYR A 135 21.69 -2.40 0.21
C TYR A 135 20.31 -2.31 0.86
N SER A 136 20.19 -2.53 2.18
CA SER A 136 18.90 -2.46 2.87
C SER A 136 18.26 -1.07 2.79
N TYR A 137 19.09 -0.02 2.83
CA TYR A 137 18.67 1.36 2.68
C TYR A 137 18.47 1.74 1.21
N VAL A 138 19.44 1.38 0.34
CA VAL A 138 19.40 1.78 -1.08
C VAL A 138 18.25 1.11 -1.83
N SER A 139 17.94 -0.15 -1.50
CA SER A 139 16.85 -0.92 -2.14
C SER A 139 15.47 -0.29 -1.95
N LEU A 140 15.26 0.52 -0.89
CA LEU A 140 14.03 1.24 -0.60
C LEU A 140 13.96 2.63 -1.26
N ALA A 141 15.05 3.08 -1.88
CA ALA A 141 15.25 4.48 -2.25
C ALA A 141 15.64 4.64 -3.73
N PRO A 142 14.72 4.38 -4.68
CA PRO A 142 14.97 4.58 -6.12
C PRO A 142 15.35 6.04 -6.47
N ARG A 143 15.06 7.00 -5.58
CA ARG A 143 15.48 8.41 -5.66
C ARG A 143 16.98 8.61 -5.87
N PHE A 144 17.83 7.64 -5.52
CA PHE A 144 19.26 7.72 -5.79
C PHE A 144 19.60 7.80 -7.29
N LEU A 145 18.72 7.30 -8.15
CA LEU A 145 18.90 7.37 -9.59
C LEU A 145 18.55 8.75 -10.18
N TYR A 146 17.93 9.66 -9.42
CA TYR A 146 17.47 10.95 -9.96
C TYR A 146 18.62 11.85 -10.40
N LEU A 147 19.73 11.87 -9.65
CA LEU A 147 20.91 12.68 -9.99
C LEU A 147 21.71 12.09 -11.16
N SER A 148 21.67 10.77 -11.32
CA SER A 148 22.38 10.06 -12.38
C SER A 148 21.58 9.93 -13.68
N ALA A 149 20.24 10.02 -13.61
CA ALA A 149 19.35 9.88 -14.75
C ALA A 149 19.70 10.80 -15.95
N PRO A 150 20.05 12.10 -15.78
CA PRO A 150 20.47 12.93 -16.91
C PRO A 150 21.74 12.41 -17.59
N GLY A 151 22.73 11.95 -16.81
CA GLY A 151 23.95 11.34 -17.34
C GLY A 151 23.67 10.04 -18.08
N ILE A 152 22.80 9.19 -17.53
CA ILE A 152 22.39 7.93 -18.18
C ILE A 152 21.66 8.23 -19.49
N ALA A 153 20.67 9.14 -19.50
CA ALA A 153 19.95 9.53 -20.70
C ALA A 153 20.90 10.12 -21.77
N TRP A 154 21.83 10.98 -21.37
CA TRP A 154 22.81 11.56 -22.28
C TRP A 154 23.75 10.50 -22.87
N MET A 155 24.14 9.50 -22.10
CA MET A 155 24.95 8.38 -22.55
C MET A 155 24.24 7.61 -23.70
N TRP A 156 22.94 7.32 -23.54
CA TRP A 156 22.13 6.71 -24.60
C TRP A 156 21.99 7.61 -25.82
N VAL A 157 21.79 8.92 -25.65
CA VAL A 157 21.71 9.89 -26.75
C VAL A 157 23.04 9.98 -27.51
N ALA A 158 24.17 10.04 -26.82
CA ALA A 158 25.50 10.10 -27.44
C ALA A 158 25.76 8.88 -28.34
N ALA A 159 25.34 7.70 -27.89
CA ALA A 159 25.45 6.45 -28.63
C ALA A 159 24.45 6.35 -29.80
N LEU A 160 23.17 6.64 -29.57
CA LEU A 160 22.08 6.28 -30.49
C LEU A 160 21.56 7.42 -31.38
N TRP A 161 21.74 8.69 -31.00
CA TRP A 161 21.21 9.81 -31.78
C TRP A 161 21.86 9.91 -33.17
N PRO A 162 21.10 10.18 -34.24
CA PRO A 162 21.64 10.33 -35.59
C PRO A 162 22.76 11.39 -35.65
N SER A 163 23.72 11.21 -36.56
CA SER A 163 24.78 12.20 -36.82
C SER A 163 24.45 13.01 -38.06
N ASP A 164 24.57 14.34 -37.98
CA ASP A 164 24.33 15.26 -39.11
C ASP A 164 25.21 14.97 -40.32
N ASN A 165 26.36 14.30 -40.12
CA ASN A 165 27.31 13.99 -41.19
C ASN A 165 26.90 12.81 -42.11
N GLN A 166 25.83 12.05 -41.82
CA GLN A 166 25.41 10.91 -42.63
C GLN A 166 24.15 11.20 -43.48
N ARG A 167 24.31 12.03 -44.52
CA ARG A 167 23.21 12.46 -45.42
C ARG A 167 22.49 11.31 -46.16
N LYS A 168 23.11 10.14 -46.35
CA LYS A 168 22.50 9.02 -47.10
C LYS A 168 21.69 8.02 -46.25
N GLY A 169 21.71 8.11 -44.91
CA GLY A 169 20.95 7.24 -43.99
C GLY A 169 19.97 7.97 -43.08
N PHE A 170 19.86 9.28 -43.21
CA PHE A 170 19.20 10.18 -42.25
C PHE A 170 17.74 9.83 -41.96
N ARG A 171 16.94 9.45 -42.99
CA ARG A 171 15.51 9.15 -42.81
C ARG A 171 15.25 7.94 -41.91
N TRP A 172 15.93 6.83 -42.15
CA TRP A 172 15.74 5.62 -41.33
C TRP A 172 16.27 5.82 -39.90
N GLN A 173 17.41 6.50 -39.74
CA GLN A 173 17.95 6.80 -38.41
C GLN A 173 17.03 7.73 -37.60
N ALA A 174 16.43 8.73 -38.25
CA ALA A 174 15.44 9.61 -37.61
C ALA A 174 14.17 8.84 -37.21
N ILE A 175 13.64 7.98 -38.10
CA ILE A 175 12.48 7.12 -37.79
C ILE A 175 12.78 6.22 -36.59
N THR A 176 13.94 5.55 -36.58
CA THR A 176 14.34 4.69 -35.45
C THR A 176 14.46 5.47 -34.14
N ALA A 177 15.08 6.67 -34.18
CA ALA A 177 15.20 7.52 -33.00
C ALA A 177 13.83 7.96 -32.45
N VAL A 178 12.90 8.33 -33.33
CA VAL A 178 11.52 8.67 -32.95
C VAL A 178 10.80 7.47 -32.35
N LEU A 179 10.88 6.29 -33.00
CA LEU A 179 10.25 5.06 -32.50
C LEU A 179 10.79 4.65 -31.14
N LEU A 180 12.11 4.71 -30.93
CA LEU A 180 12.73 4.42 -29.63
C LEU A 180 12.27 5.41 -28.57
N THR A 181 12.23 6.70 -28.90
CA THR A 181 11.76 7.74 -27.97
C THR A 181 10.31 7.50 -27.57
N LEU A 182 9.44 7.18 -28.55
CA LEU A 182 8.03 6.84 -28.29
C LEU A 182 7.89 5.58 -27.43
N LEU A 183 8.67 4.54 -27.69
CA LEU A 183 8.63 3.29 -26.92
C LEU A 183 9.07 3.51 -25.46
N ILE A 184 10.17 4.24 -25.25
CA ILE A 184 10.67 4.60 -23.92
C ILE A 184 9.65 5.47 -23.20
N SER A 185 9.05 6.45 -23.89
CA SER A 185 8.04 7.33 -23.31
C SER A 185 6.79 6.53 -22.92
N TRP A 186 6.33 5.63 -23.78
CA TRP A 186 5.21 4.74 -23.49
C TRP A 186 5.47 3.87 -22.26
N GLN A 187 6.63 3.20 -22.20
CA GLN A 187 7.04 2.40 -21.05
C GLN A 187 7.12 3.24 -19.76
N SER A 188 7.69 4.45 -19.84
CA SER A 188 7.78 5.38 -18.71
C SER A 188 6.40 5.77 -18.19
N ILE A 189 5.48 6.14 -19.10
CA ILE A 189 4.10 6.53 -18.76
C ILE A 189 3.39 5.36 -18.08
N GLN A 190 3.50 4.14 -18.63
CA GLN A 190 2.89 2.95 -18.03
C GLN A 190 3.42 2.69 -16.61
N LEU A 191 4.73 2.82 -16.38
CA LEU A 191 5.32 2.68 -15.04
C LEU A 191 4.81 3.76 -14.08
N ILE A 192 4.77 5.02 -14.51
CA ILE A 192 4.27 6.14 -13.70
C ILE A 192 2.80 5.94 -13.33
N VAL A 193 1.95 5.55 -14.28
CA VAL A 193 0.53 5.27 -14.03
C VAL A 193 0.36 4.13 -13.03
N SER A 194 1.14 3.05 -13.17
CA SER A 194 1.13 1.95 -12.20
C SER A 194 1.53 2.39 -10.79
N PHE A 195 2.56 3.24 -10.66
CA PHE A 195 2.93 3.80 -9.36
C PHE A 195 1.86 4.75 -8.81
N GLN A 196 1.26 5.61 -9.63
CA GLN A 196 0.17 6.48 -9.20
C GLN A 196 -1.02 5.68 -8.67
N HIS A 197 -1.39 4.60 -9.34
CA HIS A 197 -2.44 3.70 -8.86
C HIS A 197 -2.06 3.05 -7.52
N LEU A 198 -0.83 2.55 -7.40
CA LEU A 198 -0.29 2.00 -6.15
C LEU A 198 -0.40 3.03 -5.00
N TYR A 199 0.05 4.28 -5.20
CA TYR A 199 -0.05 5.34 -4.18
C TYR A 199 -1.49 5.73 -3.86
N ALA A 200 -2.38 5.76 -4.86
CA ALA A 200 -3.79 6.10 -4.68
C ALA A 200 -4.49 5.10 -3.73
N VAL A 201 -4.20 3.79 -3.88
CA VAL A 201 -4.76 2.74 -3.01
C VAL A 201 -4.42 2.97 -1.53
N GLY A 202 -3.16 3.27 -1.22
CA GLY A 202 -2.72 3.48 0.16
C GLY A 202 -3.28 4.78 0.72
N THR A 203 -3.16 5.87 -0.03
CA THR A 203 -3.63 7.19 0.42
C THR A 203 -5.13 7.24 0.61
N SER A 204 -5.93 6.55 -0.22
CA SER A 204 -7.38 6.44 0.01
C SER A 204 -7.69 5.72 1.31
N HIS A 205 -6.98 4.63 1.62
CA HIS A 205 -7.19 3.88 2.86
C HIS A 205 -6.78 4.66 4.11
N LEU A 206 -5.69 5.43 4.02
CA LEU A 206 -5.30 6.34 5.11
C LEU A 206 -6.34 7.45 5.30
N ALA A 207 -6.92 7.97 4.22
CA ALA A 207 -7.99 8.95 4.29
C ALA A 207 -9.26 8.38 4.93
N GLU A 208 -9.68 7.15 4.59
CA GLU A 208 -10.78 6.45 5.25
C GLU A 208 -10.55 6.34 6.77
N MET A 209 -9.32 6.01 7.18
CA MET A 209 -8.96 5.95 8.60
C MET A 209 -9.08 7.32 9.28
N VAL A 210 -8.52 8.37 8.68
CA VAL A 210 -8.61 9.73 9.22
C VAL A 210 -10.06 10.21 9.30
N GLU A 211 -10.89 9.89 8.31
CA GLU A 211 -12.32 10.23 8.33
C GLU A 211 -13.05 9.48 9.45
N ALA A 212 -12.73 8.20 9.66
CA ALA A 212 -13.39 7.34 10.63
C ALA A 212 -13.11 7.71 12.09
N ILE A 213 -11.91 8.22 12.41
CA ILE A 213 -11.49 8.51 13.79
C ILE A 213 -11.08 9.96 14.04
N GLY A 214 -11.00 10.81 13.01
CA GLY A 214 -10.40 12.14 13.11
C GLY A 214 -11.28 13.20 13.79
N GLN A 215 -12.54 12.87 14.09
CA GLN A 215 -13.51 13.78 14.71
C GLN A 215 -13.80 13.47 16.17
N THR A 216 -13.29 12.35 16.70
CA THR A 216 -13.59 11.88 18.05
C THR A 216 -12.31 11.47 18.76
N GLU A 217 -12.19 11.89 20.01
CA GLU A 217 -11.24 11.27 20.93
C GLU A 217 -11.78 9.89 21.31
N GLY A 218 -10.88 8.93 21.48
CA GLY A 218 -11.28 7.57 21.84
C GLY A 218 -10.14 6.57 21.71
N ARG A 219 -10.43 5.32 22.06
CA ARG A 219 -9.52 4.20 21.91
C ARG A 219 -10.03 3.25 20.85
N TYR A 220 -9.28 3.12 19.75
CA TYR A 220 -9.69 2.34 18.57
C TYR A 220 -8.74 1.17 18.32
N LEU A 221 -9.33 0.04 17.91
CA LEU A 221 -8.60 -1.14 17.50
C LEU A 221 -8.65 -1.31 15.99
N PHE A 222 -7.49 -1.48 15.36
CA PHE A 222 -7.37 -1.76 13.94
C PHE A 222 -6.89 -3.19 13.71
N LEU A 223 -7.63 -3.95 12.91
CA LEU A 223 -7.27 -5.30 12.48
C LEU A 223 -6.84 -5.26 11.02
N ASN A 224 -5.68 -5.84 10.73
CA ASN A 224 -5.10 -5.94 9.38
C ASN A 224 -4.84 -4.60 8.69
N PHE A 225 -4.64 -3.51 9.44
CA PHE A 225 -4.24 -2.26 8.80
C PHE A 225 -2.88 -2.44 8.10
N PRO A 226 -2.69 -2.02 6.84
CA PRO A 226 -1.42 -2.24 6.14
C PRO A 226 -0.32 -1.31 6.66
N ASP A 227 0.84 -1.87 7.03
CA ASP A 227 2.06 -1.11 7.34
C ASP A 227 2.72 -0.66 6.04
N ARG A 228 2.93 -1.63 5.13
CA ARG A 228 3.48 -1.42 3.80
C ARG A 228 2.97 -2.47 2.82
N TYR A 229 3.00 -2.17 1.53
CA TYR A 229 2.57 -3.10 0.49
C TYR A 229 3.32 -2.86 -0.81
N ALA A 230 3.54 -3.91 -1.59
CA ALA A 230 4.30 -3.85 -2.83
C ALA A 230 3.66 -4.68 -3.95
N PRO A 231 3.85 -4.32 -5.23
CA PRO A 231 3.46 -5.20 -6.34
C PRO A 231 4.12 -6.57 -6.22
N LYS A 232 3.34 -7.65 -6.28
CA LYS A 232 3.89 -9.03 -6.36
C LYS A 232 4.74 -9.24 -7.61
N LYS A 233 4.45 -8.47 -8.65
CA LYS A 233 5.23 -8.42 -9.89
C LYS A 233 5.98 -7.08 -9.94
N PRO A 234 7.18 -6.99 -9.35
CA PRO A 234 7.90 -5.72 -9.32
C PRO A 234 8.29 -5.30 -10.74
N PRO A 235 8.34 -3.99 -11.04
CA PRO A 235 8.69 -3.47 -12.37
C PRO A 235 10.17 -3.64 -12.74
N TYR A 236 11.02 -3.91 -11.74
CA TYR A 236 12.45 -4.18 -11.89
C TYR A 236 12.85 -5.38 -11.03
N PRO A 237 13.93 -6.10 -11.37
CA PRO A 237 14.31 -7.34 -10.69
C PRO A 237 14.89 -7.11 -9.29
N LEU A 238 15.46 -5.94 -9.00
CA LEU A 238 16.04 -5.62 -7.69
C LEU A 238 15.37 -4.39 -7.08
N GLY A 239 15.32 -4.37 -5.75
CA GLY A 239 14.75 -3.30 -4.94
C GLY A 239 13.32 -3.53 -4.47
N TYR A 240 12.89 -2.64 -3.59
CA TYR A 240 11.52 -2.57 -3.11
C TYR A 240 10.78 -1.47 -3.87
N TRP A 241 9.66 -1.85 -4.49
CA TRP A 241 8.85 -0.97 -5.35
C TRP A 241 7.46 -0.74 -4.76
N GLY A 242 7.33 -0.88 -3.43
CA GLY A 242 6.09 -0.69 -2.70
C GLY A 242 5.94 0.69 -2.07
N VAL A 243 4.89 0.81 -1.27
CA VAL A 243 4.56 2.00 -0.48
C VAL A 243 4.60 1.61 0.99
N THR A 244 5.36 2.37 1.79
CA THR A 244 5.22 2.36 3.25
C THR A 244 4.08 3.31 3.59
N LEU A 245 2.96 2.76 4.06
CA LEU A 245 1.74 3.53 4.29
C LEU A 245 1.75 4.18 5.67
N ALA A 246 1.94 3.36 6.70
CA ALA A 246 1.86 3.78 8.09
C ALA A 246 2.93 3.04 8.91
N PRO A 247 4.20 3.51 8.87
CA PRO A 247 5.32 2.80 9.47
C PRO A 247 5.08 2.56 10.96
N VAL A 248 5.48 1.40 11.47
CA VAL A 248 5.28 0.99 12.89
C VAL A 248 5.77 2.02 13.91
N VAL A 249 6.77 2.84 13.56
CA VAL A 249 7.29 3.93 14.39
C VAL A 249 6.33 5.11 14.60
N VAL A 250 5.28 5.23 13.79
CA VAL A 250 4.24 6.26 13.88
C VAL A 250 2.93 5.60 14.28
N ASP A 251 2.30 6.06 15.35
CA ASP A 251 0.97 5.58 15.77
C ASP A 251 -0.13 6.04 14.80
N LEU A 252 -1.15 5.21 14.54
CA LEU A 252 -2.20 5.58 13.57
C LEU A 252 -2.99 6.83 14.02
N GLY A 253 -3.12 7.07 15.32
CA GLY A 253 -3.76 8.26 15.86
C GLY A 253 -3.00 9.56 15.62
N GLN A 254 -1.72 9.50 15.22
CA GLN A 254 -0.95 10.69 14.89
C GLN A 254 -1.32 11.28 13.53
N PHE A 255 -1.79 10.47 12.59
CA PHE A 255 -2.23 10.94 11.26
C PHE A 255 -3.43 11.91 11.33
N PRO A 256 -4.56 11.56 11.97
CA PRO A 256 -5.62 12.52 12.20
C PRO A 256 -5.14 13.68 13.09
N GLY A 257 -4.23 13.42 14.04
CA GLY A 257 -3.65 14.47 14.89
C GLY A 257 -2.94 15.60 14.15
N VAL A 258 -2.36 15.33 12.98
CA VAL A 258 -1.75 16.35 12.12
C VAL A 258 -2.80 17.12 11.31
N LEU A 259 -3.91 16.47 10.94
CA LEU A 259 -4.91 17.03 10.02
C LEU A 259 -6.08 17.73 10.75
N THR A 260 -6.54 17.17 11.87
CA THR A 260 -7.73 17.63 12.61
C THR A 260 -7.41 18.14 14.01
N GLY A 261 -6.22 17.85 14.53
CA GLY A 261 -5.80 18.19 15.89
C GLY A 261 -6.19 17.17 16.98
N HIS A 262 -7.06 16.21 16.66
CA HIS A 262 -7.48 15.14 17.58
C HIS A 262 -6.55 13.94 17.48
N ARG A 263 -6.16 13.36 18.62
CA ARG A 263 -5.13 12.30 18.70
C ARG A 263 -5.67 11.07 19.42
N PRO A 264 -6.57 10.32 18.78
CA PRO A 264 -7.14 9.13 19.38
C PRO A 264 -6.06 8.09 19.66
N GLN A 265 -6.27 7.26 20.68
CA GLN A 265 -5.39 6.15 20.98
C GLN A 265 -5.70 5.00 20.02
N THR A 266 -4.67 4.49 19.34
CA THR A 266 -4.84 3.38 18.39
C THR A 266 -3.99 2.19 18.77
N VAL A 267 -4.50 1.00 18.48
CA VAL A 267 -3.73 -0.25 18.55
C VAL A 267 -3.97 -1.02 17.26
N SER A 268 -2.94 -1.67 16.74
CA SER A 268 -3.04 -2.48 15.53
C SER A 268 -2.66 -3.93 15.82
N TRP A 269 -3.45 -4.86 15.32
CA TRP A 269 -3.13 -6.28 15.30
C TRP A 269 -3.33 -6.89 13.92
N SER A 270 -2.60 -7.96 13.65
CA SER A 270 -2.72 -8.73 12.41
C SER A 270 -3.46 -10.04 12.66
N VAL A 271 -4.50 -10.31 11.88
CA VAL A 271 -5.29 -11.55 11.83
C VAL A 271 -5.22 -12.09 10.39
N PRO A 272 -4.15 -12.82 10.03
CA PRO A 272 -3.91 -13.28 8.66
C PRO A 272 -4.98 -14.22 8.09
N ALA A 273 -5.83 -14.83 8.93
CA ALA A 273 -6.91 -15.69 8.44
C ALA A 273 -7.97 -14.91 7.63
N ILE A 274 -8.21 -13.64 7.98
CA ILE A 274 -9.16 -12.78 7.27
C ILE A 274 -8.61 -12.47 5.88
N ASP A 275 -9.40 -12.67 4.83
CA ASP A 275 -9.04 -12.36 3.43
C ASP A 275 -7.77 -13.03 2.91
N ALA A 276 -7.38 -14.20 3.46
CA ALA A 276 -6.18 -14.91 3.02
C ALA A 276 -6.20 -15.18 1.50
N ASP A 277 -7.28 -15.80 0.99
CA ASP A 277 -7.41 -16.14 -0.44
C ASP A 277 -7.42 -14.90 -1.35
N VAL A 278 -8.07 -13.82 -0.90
CA VAL A 278 -8.12 -12.56 -1.64
C VAL A 278 -6.74 -11.91 -1.67
N ARG A 279 -6.00 -11.91 -0.55
CA ARG A 279 -4.62 -11.42 -0.53
C ARG A 279 -3.69 -12.27 -1.36
N ASP A 280 -3.90 -13.59 -1.44
CA ASP A 280 -3.08 -14.48 -2.26
C ASP A 280 -3.25 -14.23 -3.77
N THR A 281 -4.46 -13.85 -4.18
CA THR A 281 -4.78 -13.51 -5.58
C THR A 281 -4.62 -12.02 -5.91
N SER A 282 -4.55 -11.15 -4.90
CA SER A 282 -4.36 -9.70 -5.03
C SER A 282 -3.06 -9.35 -5.80
N PRO A 283 -3.03 -8.21 -6.54
CA PRO A 283 -1.80 -7.72 -7.18
C PRO A 283 -0.70 -7.34 -6.19
N TYR A 284 -1.02 -7.16 -4.91
CA TYR A 284 -0.09 -6.67 -3.90
C TYR A 284 0.26 -7.74 -2.87
N GLN A 285 1.53 -7.77 -2.47
CA GLN A 285 1.97 -8.35 -1.22
C GLN A 285 1.82 -7.28 -0.13
N VAL A 286 1.10 -7.61 0.93
CA VAL A 286 0.80 -6.67 2.01
C VAL A 286 1.45 -7.17 3.30
N ASP A 287 2.25 -6.30 3.92
CA ASP A 287 2.73 -6.49 5.27
C ASP A 287 1.79 -5.73 6.21
N MET A 288 1.08 -6.48 7.05
CA MET A 288 0.11 -5.94 8.00
C MET A 288 0.82 -5.32 9.21
N ARG A 289 0.21 -4.29 9.76
CA ARG A 289 0.67 -3.57 10.94
C ARG A 289 0.30 -4.33 12.21
N GLY A 290 1.22 -4.31 13.17
CA GLY A 290 1.02 -4.92 14.48
C GLY A 290 1.39 -6.40 14.50
N VAL A 291 1.36 -6.99 15.69
CA VAL A 291 1.76 -8.38 15.88
C VAL A 291 0.66 -9.32 15.39
N ILE A 292 1.04 -10.49 14.87
CA ILE A 292 0.11 -11.55 14.48
C ILE A 292 -0.57 -12.09 15.75
N LEU A 293 -1.89 -11.96 15.80
CA LEU A 293 -2.71 -12.52 16.88
C LEU A 293 -2.86 -14.03 16.70
N PRO A 294 -2.58 -14.83 17.75
CA PRO A 294 -2.99 -16.22 17.77
C PRO A 294 -4.52 -16.35 17.69
N PRO A 295 -5.05 -17.44 17.12
CA PRO A 295 -6.48 -17.72 17.15
C PRO A 295 -7.05 -17.66 18.58
N GLY A 296 -8.22 -17.05 18.75
CA GLY A 296 -8.89 -16.91 20.06
C GLY A 296 -8.36 -15.79 20.95
N HIS A 297 -7.19 -15.21 20.68
CA HIS A 297 -6.61 -14.17 21.54
C HIS A 297 -7.24 -12.79 21.36
N LEU A 298 -7.96 -12.54 20.26
CA LEU A 298 -8.60 -11.25 20.00
C LEU A 298 -9.55 -10.85 21.14
N TYR A 299 -10.25 -11.82 21.74
CA TYR A 299 -11.13 -11.59 22.88
C TYR A 299 -10.42 -10.94 24.07
N PHE A 300 -9.22 -11.41 24.43
CA PHE A 300 -8.51 -10.83 25.56
C PHE A 300 -8.03 -9.42 25.24
N MET A 301 -7.64 -9.20 23.99
CA MET A 301 -7.08 -7.91 23.58
C MET A 301 -8.12 -6.84 23.35
N SER A 302 -9.38 -7.18 23.07
CA SER A 302 -10.43 -6.24 22.66
C SER A 302 -11.04 -5.39 23.79
N ASP A 303 -10.45 -5.39 25.00
CA ASP A 303 -10.99 -4.64 26.13
C ASP A 303 -10.88 -3.12 25.96
N GLY A 304 -11.96 -2.43 26.30
CA GLY A 304 -11.95 -0.97 26.44
C GLY A 304 -11.70 -0.19 25.15
N TYR A 305 -11.91 -0.82 23.99
CA TYR A 305 -11.99 -0.09 22.72
C TYR A 305 -13.43 0.35 22.45
N GLU A 306 -13.58 1.58 22.01
CA GLU A 306 -14.87 2.14 21.60
C GLU A 306 -15.32 1.59 20.25
N LYS A 307 -14.34 1.24 19.40
CA LYS A 307 -14.60 0.68 18.09
C LYS A 307 -13.44 -0.18 17.59
N VAL A 308 -13.82 -1.21 16.85
CA VAL A 308 -12.94 -2.09 16.08
C VAL A 308 -13.15 -1.81 14.61
N PHE A 309 -12.05 -1.58 13.89
CA PHE A 309 -12.00 -1.43 12.46
C PHE A 309 -11.24 -2.61 11.87
N VAL A 310 -11.73 -3.17 10.76
CA VAL A 310 -11.09 -4.25 10.01
C VAL A 310 -10.77 -3.74 8.62
N THR A 311 -9.51 -3.82 8.21
CA THR A 311 -9.16 -3.60 6.81
C THR A 311 -9.52 -4.84 5.99
N ARG A 312 -10.41 -4.63 5.01
CA ARG A 312 -10.77 -5.61 3.99
C ARG A 312 -9.89 -5.42 2.77
N TYR A 313 -9.39 -6.53 2.23
CA TYR A 313 -8.63 -6.54 1.00
C TYR A 313 -9.54 -6.92 -0.15
N LEU A 314 -9.52 -6.15 -1.23
CA LEU A 314 -10.36 -6.39 -2.40
C LEU A 314 -9.57 -7.08 -3.51
N PRO A 315 -10.22 -7.89 -4.38
CA PRO A 315 -9.53 -8.61 -5.47
C PRO A 315 -8.79 -7.70 -6.46
N ASP A 316 -9.25 -6.45 -6.61
CA ASP A 316 -8.63 -5.44 -7.46
C ASP A 316 -7.39 -4.78 -6.82
N GLY A 317 -7.04 -5.18 -5.58
CA GLY A 317 -5.92 -4.65 -4.83
C GLY A 317 -6.25 -3.43 -3.96
N ARG A 318 -7.49 -2.92 -4.00
CA ARG A 318 -7.90 -1.84 -3.09
C ARG A 318 -8.05 -2.33 -1.66
N PHE A 319 -7.94 -1.39 -0.72
CA PHE A 319 -8.17 -1.61 0.70
C PHE A 319 -9.41 -0.83 1.12
N HIS A 320 -10.20 -1.39 2.02
CA HIS A 320 -11.37 -0.73 2.56
C HIS A 320 -11.44 -0.92 4.08
N LEU A 321 -11.59 0.18 4.81
CA LEU A 321 -11.69 0.18 6.26
C LEU A 321 -13.16 0.00 6.68
N VAL A 322 -13.47 -1.14 7.31
CA VAL A 322 -14.83 -1.45 7.75
C VAL A 322 -14.95 -1.31 9.26
N SER A 323 -15.92 -0.50 9.68
CA SER A 323 -16.31 -0.41 11.09
C SER A 323 -17.04 -1.68 11.52
N SER A 324 -16.45 -2.44 12.44
CA SER A 324 -16.88 -3.81 12.75
C SER A 324 -17.67 -3.94 14.04
N GLY A 325 -17.62 -2.95 14.94
CA GLY A 325 -18.35 -2.93 16.21
C GLY A 325 -17.41 -2.79 17.41
N TRP A 326 -17.80 -3.29 18.58
CA TRP A 326 -16.99 -3.27 19.81
C TRP A 326 -17.49 -4.31 20.82
N LEU A 327 -16.73 -4.53 21.90
CA LEU A 327 -17.04 -5.48 22.96
C LEU A 327 -17.16 -4.72 24.29
N GLU A 328 -18.27 -4.92 25.01
CA GLU A 328 -18.49 -4.37 26.34
C GLU A 328 -18.30 -5.46 27.42
N ARG A 329 -17.41 -5.20 28.40
CA ARG A 329 -17.04 -6.14 29.47
C ARG A 329 -16.93 -5.52 30.87
N PRO A 330 -17.54 -6.13 31.90
CA PRO A 330 -18.81 -6.86 31.79
C PRO A 330 -19.87 -5.87 31.28
N ALA A 331 -20.85 -6.33 30.51
CA ALA A 331 -21.89 -5.43 30.04
C ALA A 331 -22.76 -4.98 31.22
N LYS A 332 -22.93 -3.67 31.40
CA LYS A 332 -23.62 -3.09 32.58
C LYS A 332 -25.10 -3.48 32.65
N ALA A 333 -25.69 -3.90 31.53
CA ALA A 333 -27.12 -4.19 31.38
C ALA A 333 -27.45 -5.64 30.95
N ALA A 334 -26.46 -6.52 30.77
CA ALA A 334 -26.66 -7.81 30.11
C ALA A 334 -27.15 -8.95 31.03
N SER A 335 -28.25 -8.77 31.77
CA SER A 335 -28.80 -9.85 32.62
C SER A 335 -30.03 -10.55 32.06
N LYS A 336 -30.75 -9.95 31.10
CA LYS A 336 -31.93 -10.56 30.48
C LYS A 336 -31.88 -10.40 28.97
N CYS A 337 -32.32 -11.43 28.26
CA CYS A 337 -32.47 -11.35 26.82
C CYS A 337 -33.59 -10.36 26.46
N ASN A 338 -33.37 -9.47 25.49
CA ASN A 338 -34.33 -8.44 25.12
C ASN A 338 -35.16 -8.78 23.88
N LEU A 339 -34.55 -9.36 22.83
CA LEU A 339 -35.20 -9.50 21.53
C LEU A 339 -35.44 -10.96 21.15
N VAL A 340 -34.38 -11.73 20.87
CA VAL A 340 -34.52 -13.14 20.48
C VAL A 340 -33.59 -14.02 21.28
N GLN A 341 -34.17 -15.04 21.91
CA GLN A 341 -33.44 -16.09 22.60
C GLN A 341 -33.27 -17.31 21.70
N PHE A 342 -32.05 -17.81 21.61
CA PHE A 342 -31.72 -19.06 20.94
C PHE A 342 -31.56 -20.18 21.97
N ASP A 343 -31.89 -21.41 21.59
CA ASP A 343 -31.79 -22.62 22.43
C ASP A 343 -30.37 -22.91 22.93
N ASN A 344 -29.35 -22.54 22.18
CA ASN A 344 -27.93 -22.60 22.58
C ASN A 344 -27.51 -21.54 23.63
N GLY A 345 -28.44 -20.75 24.16
CA GLY A 345 -28.18 -19.75 25.20
C GLY A 345 -27.64 -18.42 24.68
N LEU A 346 -27.48 -18.26 23.35
CA LEU A 346 -27.22 -16.97 22.73
C LEU A 346 -28.48 -16.11 22.76
N CYS A 347 -28.30 -14.81 22.89
CA CYS A 347 -29.37 -13.83 22.79
C CYS A 347 -28.98 -12.71 21.84
N LEU A 348 -29.84 -12.46 20.85
CA LEU A 348 -29.85 -11.24 20.07
C LEU A 348 -30.57 -10.18 20.92
N GLN A 349 -29.85 -9.13 21.30
CA GLN A 349 -30.35 -8.04 22.14
C GLN A 349 -30.99 -6.93 21.32
N GLN A 350 -30.42 -6.65 20.15
CA GLN A 350 -30.82 -5.52 19.32
C GLN A 350 -30.49 -5.76 17.85
N VAL A 351 -31.32 -5.23 16.97
CA VAL A 351 -31.07 -5.07 15.53
C VAL A 351 -31.41 -3.64 15.15
N GLU A 352 -30.45 -2.90 14.62
CA GLU A 352 -30.65 -1.59 14.01
C GLU A 352 -30.27 -1.64 12.54
N LEU A 353 -31.07 -0.98 11.71
CA LEU A 353 -30.85 -0.88 10.27
C LEU A 353 -30.70 0.59 9.88
N GLU A 354 -29.63 0.90 9.17
CA GLU A 354 -29.41 2.21 8.56
C GLU A 354 -29.14 2.02 7.07
N ARG A 355 -29.93 2.65 6.20
CA ARG A 355 -29.76 2.56 4.75
C ARG A 355 -29.36 3.91 4.18
N LYS A 356 -28.33 3.91 3.34
CA LYS A 356 -27.85 5.07 2.57
C LYS A 356 -27.70 4.67 1.11
N GLY A 357 -28.71 4.98 0.31
CA GLY A 357 -28.79 4.52 -1.09
C GLY A 357 -28.72 2.99 -1.18
N LYS A 358 -27.66 2.48 -1.81
CA LYS A 358 -27.41 1.03 -1.95
C LYS A 358 -26.66 0.40 -0.77
N MET A 359 -26.18 1.19 0.20
CA MET A 359 -25.49 0.62 1.36
C MET A 359 -26.48 0.41 2.51
N LEU A 360 -26.49 -0.79 3.07
CA LEU A 360 -27.22 -1.12 4.29
C LEU A 360 -26.21 -1.45 5.40
N THR A 361 -26.24 -0.68 6.47
CA THR A 361 -25.54 -0.98 7.71
C THR A 361 -26.49 -1.70 8.66
N VAL A 362 -26.13 -2.91 9.06
CA VAL A 362 -26.84 -3.72 10.04
C VAL A 362 -26.02 -3.74 11.33
N ARG A 363 -26.57 -3.20 12.42
CA ARG A 363 -25.93 -3.25 13.75
C ARG A 363 -26.66 -4.25 14.62
N LEU A 364 -25.92 -5.20 15.13
CA LEU A 364 -26.41 -6.29 15.97
C LEU A 364 -25.75 -6.18 17.34
N ALA A 365 -26.50 -6.51 18.39
CA ALA A 365 -25.95 -6.69 19.72
C ALA A 365 -26.24 -8.11 20.21
N TRP A 366 -25.20 -8.82 20.63
CA TRP A 366 -25.26 -10.21 21.06
C TRP A 366 -24.79 -10.34 22.50
N THR A 367 -25.44 -11.22 23.25
CA THR A 367 -25.00 -11.65 24.59
C THR A 367 -25.12 -13.16 24.67
N THR A 368 -24.43 -13.78 25.60
CA THR A 368 -24.59 -15.22 25.84
C THR A 368 -24.70 -15.56 27.32
N ASN A 369 -25.53 -16.55 27.61
CA ASN A 369 -25.71 -17.13 28.94
C ASN A 369 -25.00 -18.48 29.09
N LEU A 370 -24.48 -19.04 27.99
CA LEU A 370 -23.78 -20.33 27.95
C LEU A 370 -22.54 -20.23 27.07
N PRO A 371 -21.47 -21.01 27.34
CA PRO A 371 -20.36 -21.12 26.40
C PRO A 371 -20.86 -21.55 25.01
N GLN A 372 -20.45 -20.83 23.97
CA GLN A 372 -20.92 -21.09 22.61
C GLN A 372 -20.06 -22.14 21.91
N SER A 373 -20.70 -22.99 21.11
CA SER A 373 -19.99 -23.94 20.26
C SER A 373 -19.21 -23.19 19.17
N PRO A 374 -18.00 -23.64 18.79
CA PRO A 374 -17.23 -23.07 17.67
C PRO A 374 -17.89 -23.28 16.31
N HIS A 375 -19.03 -23.98 16.29
CA HIS A 375 -19.80 -24.22 15.09
C HIS A 375 -20.97 -23.27 14.89
N ILE A 376 -21.28 -22.42 15.87
CA ILE A 376 -22.39 -21.47 15.77
C ILE A 376 -21.95 -20.23 15.01
N THR A 377 -22.62 -19.97 13.90
CA THR A 377 -22.33 -18.86 12.99
C THR A 377 -23.56 -17.96 12.85
N PRO A 378 -23.45 -16.64 13.06
CA PRO A 378 -24.53 -15.72 12.75
C PRO A 378 -24.65 -15.47 11.25
N PHE A 379 -25.89 -15.30 10.81
CA PHE A 379 -26.23 -14.97 9.44
C PHE A 379 -27.07 -13.69 9.37
N VAL A 380 -26.88 -12.94 8.29
CA VAL A 380 -27.72 -11.81 7.92
C VAL A 380 -28.12 -11.96 6.47
N HIS A 381 -29.40 -12.23 6.24
CA HIS A 381 -29.99 -12.48 4.93
C HIS A 381 -30.88 -11.31 4.55
N VAL A 382 -30.79 -10.83 3.31
CA VAL A 382 -31.67 -9.78 2.77
C VAL A 382 -32.50 -10.35 1.63
N GLY A 383 -33.81 -10.26 1.72
CA GLY A 383 -34.74 -10.75 0.71
C GLY A 383 -36.15 -10.93 1.24
N VAL A 384 -37.04 -11.49 0.41
CA VAL A 384 -38.42 -11.77 0.81
C VAL A 384 -38.44 -12.93 1.82
N PRO A 385 -39.07 -12.78 2.99
CA PRO A 385 -39.21 -13.87 3.96
C PRO A 385 -39.80 -15.13 3.32
N GLY A 386 -39.20 -16.29 3.61
CA GLY A 386 -39.61 -17.57 3.03
C GLY A 386 -38.93 -17.94 1.71
N HIS A 387 -38.26 -17.01 1.04
CA HIS A 387 -37.52 -17.24 -0.21
C HIS A 387 -36.00 -17.34 0.04
N PRO A 388 -35.21 -17.83 -0.94
CA PRO A 388 -33.77 -17.71 -0.91
C PRO A 388 -33.33 -16.24 -0.75
N PRO A 389 -32.27 -15.97 0.03
CA PRO A 389 -31.76 -14.61 0.18
C PRO A 389 -31.27 -14.04 -1.16
N VAL A 390 -31.51 -12.76 -1.38
CA VAL A 390 -30.95 -12.02 -2.52
C VAL A 390 -29.49 -11.63 -2.23
N VAL A 391 -29.21 -11.25 -0.98
CA VAL A 391 -27.86 -10.99 -0.46
C VAL A 391 -27.73 -11.63 0.91
N GLN A 392 -26.53 -12.10 1.23
CA GLN A 392 -26.20 -12.66 2.52
C GLN A 392 -24.87 -12.09 3.02
N ALA A 393 -24.76 -11.94 4.34
CA ALA A 393 -23.55 -11.60 5.05
C ALA A 393 -23.46 -12.55 6.24
N ASP A 394 -22.94 -13.75 5.98
CA ASP A 394 -22.84 -14.84 6.95
C ASP A 394 -21.39 -14.96 7.43
N GLY A 395 -21.19 -15.38 8.67
CA GLY A 395 -19.87 -15.53 9.25
C GLY A 395 -19.76 -14.93 10.64
N ASP A 396 -18.62 -15.20 11.28
CA ASP A 396 -18.34 -14.71 12.62
C ASP A 396 -18.42 -13.17 12.70
N PRO A 397 -18.84 -12.63 13.86
CA PRO A 397 -18.82 -11.20 14.12
C PRO A 397 -17.49 -10.52 13.81
N TRP A 398 -17.57 -9.21 13.62
CA TRP A 398 -16.44 -8.35 13.24
C TRP A 398 -15.75 -8.83 11.96
N GLN A 399 -16.55 -9.08 10.93
CA GLN A 399 -16.04 -9.47 9.60
C GLN A 399 -15.20 -10.76 9.62
N GLY A 400 -15.58 -11.72 10.47
CA GLY A 400 -14.86 -12.98 10.64
C GLY A 400 -13.78 -12.97 11.73
N ALA A 401 -13.55 -11.84 12.40
CA ALA A 401 -12.45 -11.72 13.36
C ALA A 401 -12.77 -12.28 14.75
N MET A 402 -14.05 -12.24 15.15
CA MET A 402 -14.48 -12.52 16.53
C MET A 402 -15.52 -13.65 16.57
N PRO A 403 -15.09 -14.93 16.60
CA PRO A 403 -15.99 -16.06 16.75
C PRO A 403 -16.86 -15.97 18.01
N LEU A 404 -18.13 -16.34 17.89
CA LEU A 404 -19.07 -16.33 19.03
C LEU A 404 -18.62 -17.26 20.18
N ALA A 405 -17.89 -18.33 19.86
CA ALA A 405 -17.29 -19.24 20.85
C ALA A 405 -16.30 -18.57 21.80
N ASN A 406 -15.75 -17.40 21.43
CA ASN A 406 -14.84 -16.67 22.29
C ASN A 406 -15.55 -15.76 23.29
N LEU A 407 -16.85 -15.48 23.08
CA LEU A 407 -17.64 -14.62 23.95
C LEU A 407 -17.81 -15.26 25.34
N GLN A 408 -17.58 -14.50 26.41
CA GLN A 408 -17.80 -14.99 27.77
C GLN A 408 -19.21 -14.62 28.24
N ILE A 409 -19.67 -15.35 29.26
CA ILE A 409 -20.98 -15.10 29.86
C ILE A 409 -21.01 -13.69 30.46
N GLY A 410 -22.04 -12.92 30.11
CA GLY A 410 -22.23 -11.54 30.58
C GLY A 410 -21.57 -10.46 29.72
N ASP A 411 -20.83 -10.83 28.66
CA ASP A 411 -20.33 -9.88 27.67
C ASP A 411 -21.43 -9.43 26.71
N MET A 412 -21.33 -8.20 26.19
CA MET A 412 -22.13 -7.72 25.07
C MET A 412 -21.24 -7.42 23.87
N LEU A 413 -21.46 -8.16 22.79
CA LEU A 413 -20.76 -8.03 21.53
C LEU A 413 -21.61 -7.22 20.56
N HIS A 414 -21.12 -6.06 20.15
CA HIS A 414 -21.71 -5.27 19.08
C HIS A 414 -21.05 -5.65 17.76
N ASP A 415 -21.85 -6.09 16.79
CA ASP A 415 -21.41 -6.55 15.48
C ASP A 415 -22.04 -5.70 14.38
N TRP A 416 -21.20 -5.11 13.52
CA TRP A 416 -21.63 -4.23 12.45
C TRP A 416 -21.30 -4.84 11.09
N ARG A 417 -22.30 -4.88 10.21
CA ARG A 417 -22.19 -5.42 8.87
C ARG A 417 -22.61 -4.38 7.85
N GLU A 418 -21.76 -4.15 6.85
CA GLU A 418 -22.07 -3.31 5.70
C GLU A 418 -22.39 -4.21 4.51
N ILE A 419 -23.57 -4.02 3.93
CA ILE A 419 -24.13 -4.85 2.87
C ILE A 419 -24.49 -3.95 1.69
N THR A 420 -23.87 -4.21 0.53
CA THR A 420 -24.27 -3.55 -0.72
C THR A 420 -25.51 -4.22 -1.29
N LEU A 421 -26.61 -3.48 -1.36
CA LEU A 421 -27.90 -3.94 -1.84
C LEU A 421 -28.00 -3.84 -3.37
N PRO A 422 -28.40 -4.94 -4.06
CA PRO A 422 -28.84 -4.90 -5.44
C PRO A 422 -30.28 -4.34 -5.52
N SER A 423 -30.91 -4.42 -6.69
CA SER A 423 -32.35 -4.21 -6.79
C SER A 423 -33.08 -5.31 -6.02
N LEU A 424 -33.95 -4.90 -5.10
CA LEU A 424 -34.66 -5.83 -4.21
C LEU A 424 -36.13 -5.98 -4.63
N PRO A 425 -36.72 -7.18 -4.49
CA PRO A 425 -38.16 -7.36 -4.63
C PRO A 425 -38.95 -6.59 -3.57
N GLU A 426 -40.20 -6.26 -3.88
CA GLU A 426 -41.15 -5.71 -2.92
C GLU A 426 -41.34 -6.68 -1.73
N GLY A 427 -41.45 -6.13 -0.51
CA GLY A 427 -41.56 -6.94 0.71
C GLY A 427 -40.24 -7.54 1.20
N SER A 428 -39.09 -7.10 0.65
CA SER A 428 -37.78 -7.52 1.17
C SER A 428 -37.55 -7.03 2.61
N ALA A 429 -36.97 -7.90 3.42
CA ALA A 429 -36.63 -7.66 4.82
C ALA A 429 -35.21 -8.15 5.12
N VAL A 430 -34.64 -7.63 6.20
CA VAL A 430 -33.41 -8.17 6.81
C VAL A 430 -33.80 -9.29 7.75
N GLN A 431 -33.11 -10.41 7.64
CA GLN A 431 -33.37 -11.63 8.40
C GLN A 431 -32.10 -12.02 9.15
N VAL A 432 -32.18 -12.14 10.48
CA VAL A 432 -31.04 -12.42 11.35
C VAL A 432 -31.29 -13.70 12.13
N GLY A 433 -30.27 -14.54 12.25
CA GLY A 433 -30.31 -15.72 13.10
C GLY A 433 -28.92 -16.33 13.25
N VAL A 434 -28.87 -17.54 13.77
CA VAL A 434 -27.65 -18.35 13.86
C VAL A 434 -27.90 -19.76 13.38
N TYR A 435 -26.84 -20.43 12.93
CA TYR A 435 -26.87 -21.81 12.48
C TYR A 435 -25.58 -22.52 12.85
N ASN A 436 -25.63 -23.85 12.91
CA ASN A 436 -24.46 -24.68 13.04
C ASN A 436 -23.83 -24.91 11.65
N TRP A 437 -22.62 -24.44 11.40
CA TRP A 437 -22.01 -24.53 10.06
C TRP A 437 -21.62 -25.95 9.65
N VAL A 438 -21.54 -26.90 10.59
CA VAL A 438 -21.26 -28.31 10.32
C VAL A 438 -22.52 -29.05 9.88
N THR A 439 -23.65 -28.83 10.56
CA THR A 439 -24.91 -29.52 10.24
C THR A 439 -25.78 -28.76 9.22
N GLY A 440 -25.58 -27.44 9.11
CA GLY A 440 -26.43 -26.55 8.33
C GLY A 440 -27.77 -26.23 8.99
N GLU A 441 -28.02 -26.73 10.21
CA GLU A 441 -29.27 -26.53 10.93
C GLU A 441 -29.28 -25.17 11.64
N ARG A 442 -30.44 -24.50 11.62
CA ARG A 442 -30.67 -23.24 12.33
C ARG A 442 -31.10 -23.51 13.77
N GLU A 443 -30.47 -22.83 14.72
CA GLU A 443 -30.81 -22.90 16.14
C GLU A 443 -32.24 -22.40 16.38
N VAL A 444 -32.98 -23.03 17.30
CA VAL A 444 -34.37 -22.64 17.55
C VAL A 444 -34.40 -21.23 18.14
N ALA A 445 -35.17 -20.34 17.50
CA ALA A 445 -35.24 -18.94 17.86
C ALA A 445 -36.63 -18.58 18.43
N ILE A 446 -36.66 -17.97 19.61
CA ILE A 446 -37.88 -17.59 20.33
C ILE A 446 -37.89 -16.08 20.54
N LEU A 447 -39.00 -15.43 20.17
CA LEU A 447 -39.19 -14.01 20.43
C LEU A 447 -39.46 -13.79 21.92
N VAL A 448 -38.67 -12.95 22.58
CA VAL A 448 -38.76 -12.76 24.04
C VAL A 448 -40.09 -12.12 24.45
N ALA A 449 -40.63 -11.22 23.63
CA ALA A 449 -41.81 -10.42 23.97
C ALA A 449 -43.07 -11.27 24.22
N ASP A 450 -43.25 -12.38 23.51
CA ASP A 450 -44.44 -13.22 23.57
C ASP A 450 -44.14 -14.73 23.74
N GLY A 451 -42.85 -15.12 23.72
CA GLY A 451 -42.41 -16.51 23.88
C GLY A 451 -42.68 -17.39 22.65
N GLN A 452 -43.03 -16.82 21.50
CA GLN A 452 -43.38 -17.59 20.31
C GLN A 452 -42.13 -18.01 19.52
N PRO A 453 -42.08 -19.25 18.99
CA PRO A 453 -41.06 -19.64 18.02
C PRO A 453 -41.13 -18.79 16.75
N LEU A 454 -39.98 -18.35 16.25
CA LEU A 454 -39.89 -17.54 15.05
C LEU A 454 -39.96 -18.39 13.77
N PRO A 455 -40.74 -17.98 12.74
CA PRO A 455 -40.81 -18.71 11.47
C PRO A 455 -39.45 -18.90 10.81
N GLY A 456 -39.04 -20.16 10.63
CA GLY A 456 -37.75 -20.50 10.02
C GLY A 456 -36.54 -20.09 10.87
N ASN A 457 -36.71 -19.99 12.19
CA ASN A 457 -35.65 -19.73 13.16
C ASN A 457 -34.86 -18.44 12.89
N ARG A 458 -35.56 -17.37 12.51
CA ARG A 458 -34.95 -16.08 12.16
C ARG A 458 -35.82 -14.91 12.57
N PHE A 459 -35.18 -13.85 13.03
CA PHE A 459 -35.81 -12.56 13.27
C PHE A 459 -35.87 -11.76 11.98
N SER A 460 -37.01 -11.16 11.64
CA SER A 460 -37.19 -10.40 10.39
C SER A 460 -37.54 -8.95 10.69
N VAL A 461 -36.80 -8.02 10.09
CA VAL A 461 -37.01 -6.57 10.22
C VAL A 461 -37.23 -5.98 8.83
N PRO A 462 -38.33 -5.24 8.58
CA PRO A 462 -38.53 -4.54 7.32
C PRO A 462 -37.37 -3.60 7.01
N LEU A 463 -37.01 -3.45 5.72
CA LEU A 463 -36.00 -2.49 5.33
C LEU A 463 -36.47 -1.05 5.66
N PRO A 464 -35.58 -0.19 6.18
CA PRO A 464 -35.91 1.21 6.37
C PRO A 464 -36.18 1.88 5.02
N SER A 465 -37.08 2.86 5.00
CA SER A 465 -37.22 3.78 3.87
C SER A 465 -35.90 4.53 3.64
N GLU A 466 -35.63 4.90 2.38
CA GLU A 466 -34.48 5.77 2.06
C GLU A 466 -34.55 7.14 2.73
#